data_AF-A0A1X7LTW2-F1
#
_entry.id   AF-A0A1X7LTW2-F1
#
_cell.length_a   1.000
_cell.length_b   1.000
_cell.length_c   1.000
_cell.angle_alpha   90.00
_cell.angle_beta   90.00
_cell.angle_gamma   90.00
#
_symmetry.space_group_name_H-M   'P 1'
#
loop_
_entity.id
_entity.type
_entity.pdbx_description
1 polymer ?
#
loop_
_entity_poly.entity_id
_entity_poly.type
_entity_poly.pdbx_seq_one_letter_code
_entity_poly.pdbx_strand_id
1 'polypeptide(L)'
;MTALLDWFAAARWRMSLSHCLEGLLVHVPVGLLFNFRIGALAVIIWYWSRKKLECELETLDDEEALAFESHAYTWAIGWLPWHWDAYKVLDLVLPTLSAMLIAMAMHGYRGPLSVI
;
A
#
# COMPACT_ATOMS: atom_id res chain seq x y z
N MET A 1 27.95 6.83 3.66
CA MET A 1 27.02 7.64 4.49
C MET A 1 26.34 8.74 3.67
N THR A 2 27.03 9.38 2.73
CA THR A 2 26.48 10.36 1.78
C THR A 2 25.37 9.77 0.88
N ALA A 3 25.59 8.61 0.27
CA ALA A 3 24.59 7.98 -0.61
C ALA A 3 23.24 7.67 0.06
N LEU A 4 23.23 7.35 1.36
CA LEU A 4 22.01 7.05 2.12
C LEU A 4 21.26 8.35 2.47
N LEU A 5 22.00 9.43 2.78
CA LEU A 5 21.44 10.76 3.00
C LEU A 5 20.93 11.39 1.70
N ASP A 6 21.62 11.20 0.58
CA ASP A 6 21.19 11.63 -0.75
C ASP A 6 19.94 10.87 -1.20
N TRP A 7 19.85 9.58 -0.86
CA TRP A 7 18.66 8.76 -1.08
C TRP A 7 17.45 9.25 -0.26
N PHE A 8 17.64 9.61 1.01
CA PHE A 8 16.59 10.26 1.82
C PHE A 8 16.21 11.65 1.29
N ALA A 9 17.17 12.39 0.71
CA ALA A 9 16.95 13.72 0.16
C ALA A 9 16.22 13.70 -1.20
N ALA A 10 16.21 12.57 -1.90
CA ALA A 10 15.54 12.42 -3.18
C ALA A 10 14.01 12.60 -3.04
N ALA A 11 13.42 13.36 -3.97
CA ALA A 11 11.98 13.66 -3.99
C ALA A 11 11.07 12.40 -3.96
N ARG A 12 11.58 11.27 -4.47
CA ARG A 12 10.90 9.96 -4.47
C ARG A 12 10.68 9.42 -3.06
N TRP A 13 11.63 9.58 -2.14
CA TRP A 13 11.48 9.13 -0.75
C TRP A 13 10.37 9.89 -0.01
N ARG A 14 10.26 11.20 -0.25
CA ARG A 14 9.18 12.03 0.32
C ARG A 14 7.81 11.60 -0.20
N MET A 15 7.74 11.21 -1.46
CA MET A 15 6.53 10.65 -2.09
C MET A 15 6.18 9.27 -1.49
N SER A 16 7.17 8.43 -1.22
CA SER A 16 6.92 7.16 -0.52
C SER A 16 6.47 7.36 0.93
N LEU A 17 6.95 8.41 1.62
CA LEU A 17 6.49 8.77 2.96
C LEU A 17 5.07 9.33 2.98
N SER A 18 4.60 10.02 1.93
CA SER A 18 3.21 10.48 1.89
C SER A 18 2.23 9.31 1.84
N HIS A 19 2.65 8.13 1.36
CA HIS A 19 1.85 6.92 1.43
C HIS A 19 1.57 6.47 2.88
N CYS A 20 2.41 6.81 3.86
CA CYS A 20 2.07 6.55 5.26
C CYS A 20 0.83 7.37 5.70
N LEU A 21 0.71 8.62 5.26
CA LEU A 21 -0.44 9.48 5.57
C LEU A 21 -1.70 9.03 4.81
N GLU A 22 -1.56 8.68 3.54
CA GLU A 22 -2.64 8.07 2.75
C GLU A 22 -3.09 6.73 3.39
N GLY A 23 -2.16 5.92 3.89
CA GLY A 23 -2.44 4.69 4.61
C GLY A 23 -3.30 4.92 5.85
N LEU A 24 -3.13 6.05 6.55
CA LEU A 24 -3.99 6.40 7.69
C LEU A 24 -5.46 6.63 7.30
N LEU A 25 -5.73 7.09 6.07
CA LEU A 25 -7.10 7.27 5.57
C LEU A 25 -7.85 5.94 5.42
N VAL A 26 -7.11 4.85 5.18
CA VAL A 26 -7.67 3.49 5.18
C VAL A 26 -7.63 2.90 6.58
N HIS A 27 -6.51 3.07 7.29
CA HIS A 27 -6.26 2.42 8.58
C HIS A 27 -7.21 2.91 9.67
N VAL A 28 -7.37 4.22 9.81
CA VAL A 28 -8.12 4.82 10.92
C VAL A 28 -9.60 4.45 10.86
N PRO A 29 -10.32 4.60 9.73
CA PRO A 29 -11.73 4.23 9.68
C PRO A 29 -11.98 2.74 9.94
N VAL A 30 -11.21 1.86 9.30
CA VAL A 30 -11.35 0.40 9.49
C VAL A 30 -10.93 0.00 10.90
N GLY A 31 -9.86 0.60 11.41
CA GLY A 31 -9.32 0.38 12.75
C GLY A 31 -10.31 0.77 13.84
N LEU A 32 -10.95 1.92 13.70
CA LEU A 32 -11.97 2.42 14.64
C LEU A 32 -13.27 1.60 14.57
N LEU A 33 -13.70 1.15 13.39
CA LEU A 33 -14.91 0.34 13.27
C LEU A 33 -14.74 -1.07 13.83
N PHE A 34 -13.62 -1.70 13.53
CA PHE A 34 -13.33 -3.09 13.91
C PHE A 34 -12.23 -3.14 14.94
N ASN A 35 -10.97 -3.25 14.51
CA ASN A 35 -9.79 -3.12 15.36
C ASN A 35 -8.60 -2.76 14.47
N PHE A 36 -7.54 -2.22 15.07
CA PHE A 36 -6.40 -1.72 14.30
C PHE A 36 -5.60 -2.83 13.60
N ARG A 37 -5.75 -4.11 13.97
CA ARG A 37 -5.14 -5.23 13.22
C ARG A 37 -5.85 -5.46 11.88
N ILE A 38 -7.19 -5.45 11.88
CA ILE A 38 -7.99 -5.50 10.66
C ILE A 38 -7.74 -4.26 9.81
N GLY A 39 -7.63 -3.09 10.44
CA GLY A 39 -7.26 -1.87 9.74
C GLY A 39 -5.87 -1.93 9.09
N ALA A 40 -4.88 -2.55 9.74
CA ALA A 40 -3.56 -2.74 9.13
C ALA A 40 -3.61 -3.73 7.96
N LEU A 41 -4.39 -4.80 8.07
CA LEU A 41 -4.64 -5.71 6.96
C LEU A 41 -5.30 -4.99 5.77
N ALA A 42 -6.24 -4.08 6.02
CA ALA A 42 -6.86 -3.29 4.96
C ALA A 42 -5.85 -2.39 4.24
N VAL A 43 -4.91 -1.77 4.96
CA VAL A 43 -3.81 -1.00 4.34
C VAL A 43 -2.94 -1.89 3.46
N ILE A 44 -2.57 -3.08 3.95
CA ILE A 44 -1.75 -4.04 3.18
C ILE A 44 -2.44 -4.42 1.87
N ILE A 45 -3.70 -4.82 1.95
CA ILE A 45 -4.49 -5.23 0.78
C ILE A 45 -4.62 -4.06 -0.20
N TRP A 46 -4.96 -2.87 0.31
CA TRP A 46 -5.12 -1.67 -0.52
C TRP A 46 -3.85 -1.32 -1.29
N TYR A 47 -2.71 -1.20 -0.60
CA TYR A 47 -1.44 -0.84 -1.25
C TYR A 47 -0.93 -1.93 -2.17
N TRP A 48 -1.12 -3.20 -1.81
CA TRP A 48 -0.75 -4.32 -2.66
C TRP A 48 -1.53 -4.27 -3.96
N SER A 49 -2.87 -4.20 -3.88
CA SER A 49 -3.74 -4.12 -5.05
C SER A 49 -3.42 -2.91 -5.92
N ARG A 50 -3.17 -1.74 -5.31
CA ARG A 50 -2.80 -0.52 -6.04
C ARG A 50 -1.47 -0.68 -6.78
N LYS A 51 -0.41 -1.13 -6.11
CA LYS A 51 0.93 -1.26 -6.74
C LYS A 51 0.96 -2.35 -7.81
N LYS A 52 0.21 -3.42 -7.58
CA LYS A 52 -0.03 -4.48 -8.55
C LYS A 52 -0.71 -3.94 -9.81
N LEU A 53 -1.77 -3.13 -9.64
CA LEU A 53 -2.48 -2.49 -10.75
C LEU A 53 -1.57 -1.53 -11.52
N GLU A 54 -0.77 -0.72 -10.81
CA GLU A 54 0.22 0.17 -11.42
C GLU A 54 1.23 -0.62 -12.29
N CYS A 55 1.75 -1.75 -11.79
CA CYS A 55 2.65 -2.62 -12.56
C CYS A 55 1.98 -3.24 -13.79
N GLU A 56 0.71 -3.64 -13.69
CA GLU A 56 -0.01 -4.22 -14.83
C GLU A 56 -0.28 -3.15 -15.91
N LEU A 57 -0.68 -1.95 -15.52
CA LEU A 57 -0.89 -0.83 -16.44
C LEU A 57 0.40 -0.41 -17.17
N GLU A 58 1.55 -0.42 -16.50
CA GLU A 58 2.84 -0.11 -17.13
C GLU A 58 3.29 -1.13 -18.18
N THR A 59 2.69 -2.32 -18.21
CA THR A 59 3.02 -3.37 -19.18
C THR A 59 2.09 -3.44 -20.39
N LEU A 60 1.00 -2.67 -20.38
CA LEU A 60 0.05 -2.60 -21.49
C LEU A 60 0.48 -1.52 -22.48
N ASP A 61 0.23 -1.76 -23.76
CA ASP A 61 0.42 -0.74 -24.80
C ASP A 61 -0.67 0.34 -24.69
N ASP A 62 -0.44 1.55 -25.24
CA ASP A 62 -1.35 2.70 -25.08
C ASP A 62 -2.80 2.41 -25.52
N GLU A 63 -2.98 1.59 -26.56
CA GLU A 63 -4.30 1.15 -27.06
C GLU A 63 -4.97 0.12 -26.11
N GLU A 64 -4.19 -0.74 -25.46
CA GLU A 64 -4.67 -1.77 -24.53
C GLU A 64 -5.01 -1.17 -23.15
N ALA A 65 -4.29 -0.13 -22.72
CA ALA A 65 -4.56 0.61 -21.50
C ALA A 65 -5.95 1.30 -21.53
N LEU A 66 -6.35 1.84 -22.69
CA LEU A 66 -7.68 2.43 -22.89
C LEU A 66 -8.80 1.36 -22.87
N ALA A 67 -8.52 0.14 -23.33
CA ALA A 67 -9.45 -0.99 -23.25
C ALA A 67 -9.55 -1.59 -21.82
N PHE A 68 -8.50 -1.43 -21.01
CA PHE A 68 -8.40 -1.95 -19.64
C PHE A 68 -9.43 -1.31 -18.69
N GLU A 69 -9.86 -0.07 -18.92
CA GLU A 69 -10.96 0.55 -18.15
C GLU A 69 -12.29 -0.22 -18.29
N SER A 70 -12.46 -0.98 -19.38
CA SER A 70 -13.73 -1.63 -19.72
C SER A 70 -13.86 -3.08 -19.25
N HIS A 71 -12.74 -3.76 -18.93
CA HIS A 71 -12.73 -5.20 -18.63
C HIS A 71 -11.89 -5.48 -17.38
N ALA A 72 -12.50 -6.16 -16.40
CA ALA A 72 -11.80 -6.69 -15.24
C ALA A 72 -10.89 -7.85 -15.66
N TYR A 73 -9.72 -7.54 -16.24
CA TYR A 73 -8.73 -8.54 -16.58
C TYR A 73 -8.21 -9.22 -15.31
N THR A 74 -8.11 -10.55 -15.38
CA THR A 74 -7.51 -11.40 -14.35
C THR A 74 -6.06 -11.02 -14.14
N TRP A 75 -5.67 -10.78 -12.88
CA TRP A 75 -4.35 -10.30 -12.44
C TRP A 75 -3.19 -11.20 -12.93
N ALA A 76 -2.65 -10.93 -14.11
CA ALA A 76 -1.74 -11.84 -14.81
C ALA A 76 -0.25 -11.66 -14.47
N ILE A 77 0.20 -10.48 -13.99
CA ILE A 77 1.64 -10.14 -13.99
C ILE A 77 2.18 -9.75 -12.61
N GLY A 78 3.09 -10.55 -12.05
CA GLY A 78 3.86 -10.13 -10.86
C GLY A 78 2.98 -10.03 -9.61
N TRP A 79 2.31 -11.13 -9.25
CA TRP A 79 1.56 -11.23 -7.99
C TRP A 79 2.41 -10.90 -6.77
N LEU A 80 3.71 -11.14 -6.87
CA LEU A 80 4.65 -11.01 -5.79
C LEU A 80 5.67 -9.91 -6.12
N PRO A 81 6.15 -9.15 -5.12
CA PRO A 81 6.88 -7.91 -5.31
C PRO A 81 8.31 -8.09 -5.86
N TRP A 82 8.75 -9.33 -6.10
CA TRP A 82 10.06 -9.61 -6.69
C TRP A 82 10.22 -9.10 -8.12
N HIS A 83 9.10 -8.86 -8.82
CA HIS A 83 9.09 -8.29 -10.17
C HIS A 83 8.89 -6.78 -10.17
N TRP A 84 8.69 -6.16 -9.01
CA TRP A 84 8.40 -4.73 -8.92
C TRP A 84 9.70 -3.94 -8.76
N ASP A 85 9.67 -2.71 -9.29
CA ASP A 85 10.74 -1.75 -9.05
C ASP A 85 10.90 -1.48 -7.53
N ALA A 86 12.14 -1.24 -7.08
CA ALA A 86 12.45 -1.09 -5.67
C ALA A 86 11.66 0.04 -5.00
N TYR A 87 11.34 1.11 -5.73
CA TYR A 87 10.50 2.20 -5.21
C TYR A 87 9.04 1.78 -5.05
N LYS A 88 8.49 0.94 -5.93
CA LYS A 88 7.14 0.40 -5.79
C LYS A 88 7.03 -0.55 -4.60
N VAL A 89 8.07 -1.34 -4.35
CA VAL A 89 8.17 -2.16 -3.14
C VAL A 89 8.19 -1.27 -1.90
N LEU A 90 8.95 -0.16 -1.94
CA LEU A 90 9.01 0.77 -0.83
C LEU A 90 7.66 1.46 -0.56
N ASP A 91 6.95 1.85 -1.62
CA ASP A 91 5.62 2.46 -1.53
C ASP A 91 4.58 1.52 -0.89
N LEU A 92 4.78 0.20 -0.95
CA LEU A 92 3.99 -0.79 -0.23
C LEU A 92 4.49 -0.98 1.21
N VAL A 93 5.80 -1.13 1.39
CA VAL A 93 6.41 -1.53 2.67
C VAL A 93 6.27 -0.44 3.74
N LEU A 94 6.49 0.83 3.38
CA LEU A 94 6.39 1.94 4.34
C LEU A 94 5.00 2.08 4.99
N PRO A 95 3.91 2.23 4.22
CA PRO A 95 2.57 2.30 4.82
C PRO A 95 2.22 1.02 5.58
N THR A 96 2.60 -0.15 5.06
CA THR A 96 2.38 -1.43 5.74
C THR A 96 3.05 -1.49 7.10
N LEU A 97 4.33 -1.16 7.19
CA LEU A 97 5.07 -1.16 8.45
C LEU A 97 4.52 -0.14 9.43
N SER A 98 4.18 1.07 8.96
CA SER A 98 3.55 2.08 9.83
C SER A 98 2.21 1.61 10.39
N ALA A 99 1.37 0.98 9.56
CA ALA A 99 0.09 0.44 9.99
C ALA A 99 0.24 -0.72 10.96
N MET A 100 1.23 -1.60 10.77
CA MET A 100 1.53 -2.67 11.71
C MET A 100 2.02 -2.14 13.06
N LEU A 101 2.87 -1.11 13.08
CA LEU A 101 3.30 -0.45 14.31
C LEU A 101 2.12 0.18 15.07
N ILE A 102 1.23 0.88 14.36
CA ILE A 102 0.01 1.44 14.94
C ILE A 102 -0.91 0.33 15.48
N ALA A 103 -1.06 -0.78 14.76
CA ALA A 103 -1.86 -1.92 15.20
C ALA A 103 -1.31 -2.58 16.47
N MET A 104 0.02 -2.64 16.61
CA MET A 104 0.66 -3.12 17.84
C MET A 104 0.45 -2.13 18.99
N ALA A 105 0.62 -0.83 18.75
CA ALA A 105 0.39 0.22 19.76
C ALA A 105 -1.08 0.22 20.24
N MET A 106 -2.02 -0.02 19.32
CA MET A 106 -3.46 -0.02 19.58
C MET A 106 -4.01 -1.43 19.82
N HIS A 107 -3.18 -2.40 20.21
CA HIS A 107 -3.60 -3.81 20.33
C HIS A 107 -4.82 -4.00 21.25
N GLY A 108 -4.93 -3.20 22.32
CA GLY A 108 -6.06 -3.28 23.27
C GLY A 108 -7.37 -2.67 22.75
N TYR A 109 -7.36 -1.93 21.64
CA TYR A 109 -8.55 -1.29 21.11
C TYR A 109 -9.49 -2.30 20.44
N ARG A 110 -10.77 -2.24 20.82
CA ARG A 110 -11.87 -2.96 20.17
C ARG A 110 -12.93 -1.95 19.76
N GLY A 111 -13.17 -1.87 18.45
CA GLY A 111 -14.20 -1.04 17.85
C GLY A 111 -15.60 -1.64 18.02
N PRO A 112 -16.66 -0.87 17.72
CA PRO A 112 -18.05 -1.25 17.95
C PRO A 112 -18.51 -2.45 17.13
N LEU A 113 -17.83 -2.77 16.02
CA LEU A 113 -18.13 -3.92 15.15
C LEU A 113 -17.16 -5.09 15.36
N SER A 114 -16.25 -5.02 16.34
CA SER A 114 -15.47 -6.19 16.74
C SER A 114 -16.41 -7.25 17.30
N VAL A 115 -16.64 -8.32 16.53
CA VAL A 115 -17.31 -9.52 17.04
C VAL A 115 -16.47 -10.07 18.20
N ILE A 116 -17.14 -10.34 19.32
CA ILE A 116 -16.57 -10.75 20.63
C ILE A 116 -15.57 -11.89 20.49
#